data_AF-A0A6B3CJ43-F1
#
_entry.id   AF-A0A6B3CJ43-F1
#
_cell.length_a   1.000
_cell.length_b   1.000
_cell.length_c   1.000
_cell.angle_alpha   90.00
_cell.angle_beta   90.00
_cell.angle_gamma   90.00
#
_symmetry.space_group_name_H-M   'P 1'
#
loop_
_entity.id
_entity.type
_entity.pdbx_description
1 polymer ?
#
loop_
_entity_poly.entity_id
_entity_poly.type
_entity_poly.pdbx_seq_one_letter_code
_entity_poly.pdbx_strand_id
1 'polypeptide(L)' 'RSLADPSAAGASVPDVPPESRFPRPDLRVAYRPPRTETERRVTGIWEELLGIDEVGAHDPFFELGGTSLV' A
#
# COMPACT_ATOMS: atom_id res chain seq x y z
N ARG A 1 7.23 23.72 -24.94
CA ARG A 1 6.21 23.75 -23.85
C ARG A 1 5.96 22.32 -23.44
N SER A 2 6.65 21.85 -22.40
CA SER A 2 6.41 20.55 -21.77
C SER A 2 5.41 20.79 -20.67
N LEU A 3 4.21 20.21 -20.77
CA LEU A 3 3.24 20.20 -19.69
C LEU A 3 3.74 19.17 -18.67
N ALA A 4 4.26 19.64 -17.54
CA ALA A 4 4.49 18.80 -16.39
C ALA A 4 3.14 18.25 -15.90
N ASP A 5 3.11 16.96 -15.61
CA ASP A 5 1.95 16.26 -15.04
C ASP A 5 1.74 16.74 -13.60
N PRO A 6 0.62 17.41 -13.24
CA PRO A 6 0.43 17.99 -11.91
C PRO A 6 -0.24 17.03 -10.91
N SER A 7 -0.23 15.71 -11.13
CA SER A 7 -1.02 14.75 -10.34
C SER A 7 -0.16 13.79 -9.51
N ALA A 8 0.76 14.33 -8.72
CA ALA A 8 1.35 13.63 -7.58
C ALA A 8 1.89 14.67 -6.59
N ALA A 9 1.01 15.46 -5.98
CA ALA A 9 1.35 16.16 -4.75
C ALA A 9 1.57 15.09 -3.68
N GLY A 10 2.83 14.66 -3.54
CA GLY A 10 3.24 13.59 -2.65
C GLY A 10 2.92 13.94 -1.21
N ALA A 11 1.98 13.19 -0.62
CA ALA A 11 2.10 12.93 0.80
C ALA A 11 3.45 12.24 0.98
N SER A 12 4.38 12.87 1.70
CA SER A 12 5.56 12.15 2.19
C SER A 12 5.04 11.09 3.15
N VAL A 13 4.87 9.87 2.63
CA VAL A 13 4.69 8.70 3.48
C VAL A 13 5.96 8.62 4.34
N PRO A 14 5.84 8.55 5.68
CA PRO A 14 7.01 8.39 6.52
C PRO A 14 7.78 7.15 6.06
N ASP A 15 9.10 7.25 5.98
CA ASP A 15 9.97 6.10 5.73
C ASP A 15 9.86 5.17 6.94
N VAL A 16 8.99 4.16 6.85
CA VAL A 16 8.83 3.14 7.89
C VAL A 16 9.99 2.16 7.70
N PRO A 17 10.94 2.10 8.65
CA PRO A 17 12.09 1.21 8.52
C PRO A 17 11.60 -0.25 8.45
N PRO A 18 12.24 -1.11 7.65
CA PRO A 18 11.77 -2.47 7.38
C PRO A 18 11.65 -3.33 8.64
N GLU A 19 12.45 -3.03 9.66
CA GLU A 19 12.40 -3.68 10.98
C GLU A 19 11.17 -3.31 11.83
N SER A 20 10.40 -2.31 11.41
CA SER A 20 9.12 -1.90 12.03
C SER A 20 7.89 -2.36 11.24
N ARG A 21 8.08 -3.19 10.21
CA ARG A 21 6.96 -3.72 9.41
C ARG A 21 6.41 -5.00 10.02
N PHE A 22 5.10 -5.15 9.94
CA PHE A 22 4.36 -6.28 10.47
C PHE A 22 4.02 -7.28 9.37
N PRO A 23 3.94 -8.59 9.67
CA PRO A 23 3.47 -9.56 8.70
C PRO A 23 2.01 -9.28 8.33
N ARG A 24 1.62 -9.63 7.10
CA ARG A 24 0.23 -9.64 6.66
C ARG A 24 -0.65 -10.37 7.69
N PRO A 25 -1.74 -9.76 8.18
CA PRO A 25 -2.63 -10.41 9.14
C PRO A 25 -3.37 -11.59 8.51
N ASP A 26 -3.97 -12.43 9.35
CA ASP A 26 -4.77 -13.57 8.91
C ASP A 26 -6.11 -13.08 8.34
N LEU A 27 -6.13 -12.91 7.01
CA LEU A 27 -7.29 -12.44 6.26
C LEU A 27 -8.13 -13.61 5.73
N ARG A 28 -9.43 -13.38 5.53
CA ARG A 28 -10.33 -14.37 4.91
C ARG A 28 -10.06 -14.57 3.42
N VAL A 29 -9.33 -13.66 2.80
CA VAL A 29 -8.89 -13.77 1.40
C VAL A 29 -7.49 -14.36 1.34
N ALA A 30 -7.28 -15.27 0.39
CA ALA A 30 -5.95 -15.80 0.11
C ALA A 30 -5.05 -14.69 -0.44
N TYR A 31 -3.79 -14.68 -0.02
CA TYR A 31 -2.79 -13.78 -0.57
C TYR A 31 -2.68 -13.98 -2.09
N ARG A 32 -2.69 -12.89 -2.84
CA ARG A 32 -2.47 -12.87 -4.28
C ARG A 32 -1.44 -11.78 -4.60
N PRO A 33 -0.24 -12.14 -5.09
CA PRO A 33 0.80 -11.16 -5.36
C PRO A 33 0.40 -10.19 -6.49
N PRO A 34 0.80 -8.92 -6.45
CA PRO A 34 0.55 -7.97 -7.52
C PRO A 34 1.22 -8.42 -8.84
N ARG A 35 0.49 -8.34 -9.96
CA ARG A 35 0.89 -8.81 -11.30
C ARG A 35 1.03 -7.65 -12.28
N THR A 36 0.16 -6.65 -12.18
CA THR A 36 0.23 -5.45 -13.01
C THR A 36 1.05 -4.36 -12.34
N GLU A 37 1.49 -3.37 -13.13
CA GLU A 37 2.21 -2.21 -12.62
C GLU A 37 1.38 -1.40 -11.64
N THR A 38 0.10 -1.20 -11.97
CA THR A 38 -0.85 -0.51 -11.09
C THR A 38 -1.02 -1.24 -9.77
N GLU A 39 -1.19 -2.58 -9.80
CA GLU A 39 -1.30 -3.36 -8.57
C GLU A 39 -0.04 -3.21 -7.70
N ARG A 40 1.16 -3.31 -8.27
CA ARG A 40 2.42 -3.14 -7.52
C ARG A 40 2.54 -1.77 -6.85
N ARG A 41 2.15 -0.71 -7.55
CA ARG A 41 2.18 0.64 -7.00
C ARG A 41 1.21 0.80 -5.85
N VAL A 42 -0.03 0.31 -6.02
CA VAL A 42 -1.06 0.41 -4.97
C VAL A 42 -0.65 -0.40 -3.73
N THR A 43 -0.21 -1.65 -3.91
CA THR A 43 0.21 -2.48 -2.78
C THR A 43 1.41 -1.88 -2.07
N GLY A 44 2.42 -1.39 -2.79
CA GLY A 44 3.59 -0.74 -2.18
C GLY A 44 3.24 0.50 -1.35
N ILE A 45 2.32 1.35 -1.84
CA ILE A 45 1.82 2.50 -1.07
C ILE A 45 1.14 2.03 0.22
N TRP A 46 0.35 0.94 0.17
CA TRP A 46 -0.32 0.41 1.35
C TRP A 46 0.66 -0.23 2.34
N GLU A 47 1.68 -0.93 1.85
CA GLU A 47 2.76 -1.48 2.68
C GLU A 47 3.48 -0.37 3.46
N GLU A 48 3.80 0.74 2.79
CA GLU A 48 4.44 1.89 3.43
C GLU A 48 3.50 2.62 4.42
N LEU A 49 2.23 2.83 4.05
CA LEU A 49 1.26 3.54 4.89
C LEU A 49 0.85 2.76 6.14
N LEU A 50 0.68 1.44 6.01
CA LEU A 50 0.23 0.57 7.10
C LEU A 50 1.39 -0.07 7.86
N GLY A 51 2.61 -0.01 7.32
CA GLY A 51 3.77 -0.71 7.85
C GLY A 51 3.58 -2.23 7.83
N ILE A 52 2.99 -2.77 6.76
CA ILE A 52 2.72 -4.21 6.63
C ILE A 52 3.50 -4.74 5.43
N ASP A 53 4.11 -5.91 5.53
CA ASP A 53 4.72 -6.61 4.41
C ASP A 53 3.73 -7.54 3.70
N GLU A 54 3.97 -7.80 2.42
CA GLU A 54 3.23 -8.76 1.59
C GLU A 54 1.74 -8.39 1.40
N VAL A 55 1.45 -7.12 1.12
CA VAL A 55 0.06 -6.72 0.81
C VAL A 55 -0.36 -7.30 -0.53
N GLY A 56 -1.43 -8.09 -0.52
CA GLY A 56 -2.01 -8.71 -1.70
C GLY A 56 -2.86 -7.73 -2.52
N ALA A 57 -2.94 -7.96 -3.84
CA ALA A 57 -3.69 -7.11 -4.76
C ALA A 57 -5.22 -7.13 -4.56
N HIS A 58 -5.73 -8.06 -3.74
CA HIS A 58 -7.15 -8.19 -3.39
C HIS A 58 -7.38 -8.12 -1.87
N ASP A 59 -6.37 -7.70 -1.12
CA ASP A 59 -6.52 -7.57 0.32
C ASP A 59 -7.46 -6.41 0.64
N PRO A 60 -8.44 -6.60 1.53
CA PRO A 60 -9.34 -5.53 1.93
C PRO A 60 -8.62 -4.54 2.85
N PHE A 61 -8.44 -3.30 2.38
CA PHE A 61 -7.76 -2.20 3.09
C PHE A 61 -8.17 -2.04 4.56
N PHE A 62 -9.46 -2.11 4.86
CA PHE A 62 -9.97 -1.95 6.23
C PHE A 62 -9.62 -3.14 7.15
N GLU A 63 -9.52 -4.36 6.61
CA GLU A 63 -9.09 -5.51 7.42
C GLU A 63 -7.57 -5.53 7.63
N LEU A 64 -6.80 -4.82 6.79
CA LEU A 64 -5.38 -4.55 7.02
C LEU A 64 -5.13 -3.49 8.11
N GLY A 65 -6.18 -2.90 8.69
CA GLY A 65 -6.07 -1.83 9.69
C GLY A 65 -6.12 -0.42 9.13
N GLY A 66 -6.39 -0.26 7.82
CA GLY A 66 -6.65 1.04 7.22
C GLY A 66 -7.94 1.66 7.74
N THR A 67 -7.98 2.99 7.79
CA THR A 67 -9.17 3.77 8.17
C THR A 67 -9.49 4.82 7.12
N SER A 68 -10.75 5.27 7.08
CA SER A 68 -11.10 6.41 6.24
C SER A 68 -10.50 7.69 6.81
N LEU A 69 -9.94 8.54 5.95
CA LEU A 69 -9.58 9.90 6.31
C LEU A 69 -10.86 10.74 6.41
N VAL A 70 -11.05 11.42 7.53
CA VAL A 70 -12.18 12.34 7.81
C VAL A 70 -11.90 13.74 7.28
#